data_AF-A0A2D1KNZ4-F1
#
_entry.id   AF-A0A2D1KNZ4-F1
#
_cell.length_a   1.000
_cell.length_b   1.000
_cell.length_c   1.000
_cell.angle_alpha   90.00
_cell.angle_beta   90.00
_cell.angle_gamma   90.00
#
_symmetry.space_group_name_H-M   'P 1'
#
loop_
_entity.id
_entity.type
_entity.pdbx_description
1 polymer ?
#
loop_
_entity_poly.entity_id
_entity_poly.type
_entity_poly.pdbx_seq_one_letter_code
_entity_poly.pdbx_strand_id
1 'polypeptide(L)'
;MNKHHLTKRLTAVANFVPQGARLADIGSDHAMVPINLVASGKIDYAVAGEVITGPFSRAQAAVTDAGLATQIQVRLADGLAAIQAGDQIDTVVIAGMGGILIRDILARGWRTLKTVKRLVLEPNVQEDVVRTWLAQQQFTIVAESILREDNHTYEIIVAEPSDQPVNYTTQQIKFGPHLMQAQSPVFQAKWQHQLLTNQRILANLAQAQNVPQAKIAALETENQQIMEVLHG
;
A
#
# COMPACT_ATOMS: atom_id res chain seq x y z
N MET A 1 15.53 24.54 7.60
CA MET A 1 15.04 23.46 6.71
C MET A 1 13.90 22.76 7.42
N ASN A 2 12.76 22.56 6.74
CA ASN A 2 11.55 22.03 7.35
C ASN A 2 11.81 20.56 7.77
N LYS A 3 11.86 20.28 9.08
CA LYS A 3 12.26 18.97 9.65
C LYS A 3 11.26 17.83 9.35
N HIS A 4 10.19 18.11 8.60
CA HIS A 4 9.05 17.20 8.39
C HIS A 4 8.74 16.95 6.91
N HIS A 5 9.70 17.17 6.00
CA HIS A 5 9.48 16.91 4.57
C HIS A 5 9.41 15.40 4.30
N LEU A 6 8.33 14.93 3.70
CA LEU A 6 8.15 13.55 3.26
C LEU A 6 8.81 13.30 1.90
N THR A 7 9.25 12.08 1.62
CA THR A 7 9.62 11.70 0.25
C THR A 7 8.39 11.76 -0.67
N LYS A 8 8.54 11.66 -1.99
CA LYS A 8 7.38 11.64 -2.91
C LYS A 8 6.47 10.46 -2.61
N ARG A 9 7.03 9.28 -2.29
CA ARG A 9 6.26 8.10 -1.88
C ARG A 9 5.41 8.36 -0.65
N LEU A 10 6.03 8.82 0.44
CA LEU A 10 5.29 9.08 1.69
C LEU A 10 4.33 10.27 1.55
N THR A 11 4.66 11.26 0.72
CA THR A 11 3.73 12.36 0.40
C THR A 11 2.49 11.83 -0.31
N ALA A 12 2.65 10.94 -1.28
CA ALA A 12 1.54 10.34 -2.01
C ALA A 12 0.63 9.52 -1.07
N VAL A 13 1.19 8.76 -0.12
CA VAL A 13 0.43 8.08 0.94
C VAL A 13 -0.32 9.08 1.83
N ALA A 14 0.39 10.09 2.35
CA ALA A 14 -0.17 11.11 3.23
C ALA A 14 -1.30 11.92 2.58
N ASN A 15 -1.28 12.10 1.25
CA ASN A 15 -2.32 12.79 0.51
C ASN A 15 -3.68 12.10 0.58
N PHE A 16 -3.71 10.76 0.70
CA PHE A 16 -4.95 9.99 0.78
C PHE A 16 -5.56 9.91 2.19
N VAL A 17 -4.84 10.36 3.21
CA VAL A 17 -5.41 10.52 4.56
C VAL A 17 -6.45 11.66 4.53
N PRO A 18 -7.70 11.47 5.01
CA PRO A 18 -8.71 12.52 5.07
C PRO A 18 -8.32 13.66 6.03
N GLN A 19 -8.83 14.87 5.78
CA GLN A 19 -8.75 15.97 6.76
C GLN A 19 -9.49 15.57 8.05
N GLY A 20 -8.87 15.81 9.20
CA GLY A 20 -9.45 15.52 10.53
C GLY A 20 -9.50 14.03 10.89
N ALA A 21 -8.90 13.16 10.09
CA ALA A 21 -8.85 11.72 10.37
C ALA A 21 -8.12 11.42 11.68
N ARG A 22 -8.50 10.31 12.33
CA ARG A 22 -7.74 9.72 13.44
C ARG A 22 -6.94 8.55 12.87
N LEU A 23 -5.62 8.75 12.78
CA LEU A 23 -4.73 7.90 12.00
C LEU A 23 -4.08 6.79 12.85
N ALA A 24 -3.98 5.58 12.30
CA ALA A 24 -2.95 4.62 12.71
C ALA A 24 -1.99 4.36 11.55
N ASP A 25 -0.69 4.54 11.77
CA ASP A 25 0.38 4.22 10.82
C ASP A 25 1.13 2.98 11.32
N ILE A 26 1.06 1.89 10.56
CA ILE A 26 1.53 0.56 10.98
C ILE A 26 2.84 0.21 10.28
N GLY A 27 3.88 -0.03 11.08
CA GLY A 27 5.27 -0.17 10.60
C GLY A 27 5.79 1.14 10.06
N SER A 28 5.66 2.19 10.86
CA SER A 28 5.95 3.56 10.47
C SER A 28 7.44 3.79 10.19
N ASP A 29 7.74 4.42 9.08
CA ASP A 29 9.09 4.89 8.79
C ASP A 29 9.39 6.12 9.69
N HIS A 30 9.92 5.86 10.89
CA HIS A 30 10.28 6.88 11.88
C HIS A 30 9.13 7.84 12.29
N ALA A 31 7.87 7.41 12.22
CA ALA A 31 6.71 8.29 12.45
C ALA A 31 6.61 9.48 11.47
N MET A 32 7.26 9.41 10.30
CA MET A 32 7.32 10.56 9.38
C MET A 32 5.93 10.99 8.88
N VAL A 33 5.09 10.05 8.45
CA VAL A 33 3.71 10.33 8.00
C VAL A 33 2.87 10.98 9.10
N PRO A 34 2.73 10.40 10.31
CA PRO A 34 1.94 11.02 11.37
C PRO A 34 2.53 12.36 11.83
N ILE A 35 3.85 12.50 11.94
CA ILE A 35 4.51 13.77 12.28
C ILE A 35 4.16 14.85 11.25
N ASN A 36 4.28 14.55 9.96
CA ASN A 36 3.97 15.51 8.90
C ASN A 36 2.50 15.97 8.95
N LEU A 37 1.57 15.02 9.06
CA LEU A 37 0.14 15.30 9.05
C LEU A 37 -0.33 16.08 10.28
N VAL A 38 0.22 15.80 11.47
CA VAL A 38 -0.07 16.57 12.68
C VAL A 38 0.57 17.95 12.61
N ALA A 39 1.84 18.04 12.20
CA ALA A 39 2.55 19.32 12.09
C ALA A 39 1.90 20.27 11.06
N SER A 40 1.27 19.73 10.01
CA SER A 40 0.53 20.52 9.02
C SER A 40 -0.91 20.87 9.43
N GLY A 41 -1.39 20.41 10.59
CA GLY A 41 -2.78 20.58 11.02
C GLY A 41 -3.79 19.80 10.18
N LYS A 42 -3.35 18.75 9.46
CA LYS A 42 -4.25 17.90 8.66
C LYS A 42 -5.00 16.90 9.52
N ILE A 43 -4.37 16.41 10.60
CA ILE A 43 -4.97 15.55 11.63
C ILE A 43 -4.55 16.03 13.01
N ASP A 44 -5.35 15.70 14.03
CA ASP A 44 -5.06 16.09 15.42
C ASP A 44 -4.61 14.92 16.30
N TYR A 45 -4.63 13.69 15.77
CA TYR A 45 -4.26 12.50 16.53
C TYR A 45 -3.74 11.38 15.62
N ALA A 46 -2.68 10.69 16.08
CA ALA A 46 -2.20 9.49 15.43
C ALA A 46 -1.66 8.44 16.41
N VAL A 47 -1.69 7.18 15.99
CA VAL A 47 -0.94 6.07 16.58
C VAL A 47 0.13 5.63 15.57
N ALA A 48 1.38 5.53 16.00
CA ALA A 48 2.44 4.89 15.21
C ALA A 48 2.77 3.53 15.84
N GLY A 49 2.48 2.45 15.12
CA GLY A 49 2.68 1.08 15.56
C GLY A 49 4.00 0.50 15.03
N GLU A 50 4.86 0.00 15.91
CA GLU A 50 6.13 -0.65 15.57
C GLU A 50 6.20 -2.04 16.17
N VAL A 51 6.76 -3.03 15.47
CA VAL A 51 6.91 -4.39 16.03
C VAL A 51 8.31 -4.65 16.60
N ILE A 52 9.31 -3.84 16.21
CA ILE A 52 10.71 -4.00 16.61
C ILE A 52 11.13 -2.83 17.51
N THR A 53 11.83 -3.13 18.61
CA THR A 53 12.26 -2.14 19.60
C THR A 53 13.11 -1.01 19.01
N GLY A 54 13.99 -1.31 18.05
CA GLY A 54 14.82 -0.30 17.38
C GLY A 54 14.00 0.77 16.65
N PRO A 55 13.19 0.40 15.63
CA PRO A 55 12.20 1.27 15.00
C PRO A 55 11.30 2.00 16.00
N PHE A 56 10.76 1.29 17.00
CA PHE A 56 9.93 1.88 18.07
C PHE A 56 10.64 3.04 18.79
N SER A 57 11.86 2.82 19.28
CA SER A 57 12.63 3.86 19.98
C SER A 57 12.94 5.04 19.07
N ARG A 58 13.19 4.81 17.77
CA ARG A 58 13.46 5.89 16.81
C ARG A 58 12.21 6.70 16.50
N ALA A 59 11.06 6.05 16.33
CA ALA A 59 9.78 6.74 16.14
C ALA A 59 9.41 7.56 17.38
N GLN A 60 9.61 7.02 18.58
CA GLN A 60 9.36 7.73 19.84
C GLN A 60 10.26 8.96 20.00
N ALA A 61 11.56 8.83 19.68
CA ALA A 61 12.49 9.96 19.67
C ALA A 61 12.07 11.03 18.66
N ALA A 62 11.74 10.63 17.43
CA ALA A 62 11.32 11.56 16.37
C ALA A 62 10.05 12.35 16.75
N VAL A 63 9.05 11.68 17.34
CA VAL A 63 7.82 12.33 17.83
C VAL A 63 8.11 13.32 18.97
N THR A 64 9.01 12.94 19.89
CA THR A 64 9.41 13.80 21.02
C THR A 64 10.19 15.02 20.54
N ASP A 65 11.14 14.83 19.62
CA ASP A 65 11.94 15.91 19.03
C ASP A 65 11.10 16.88 18.19
N ALA A 66 9.98 16.40 17.63
CA ALA A 66 8.98 17.22 16.95
C ALA A 66 8.05 17.98 17.92
N GLY A 67 8.07 17.66 19.22
CA GLY A 67 7.16 18.26 20.21
C GLY A 67 5.71 17.77 20.08
N LEU A 68 5.48 16.59 19.49
CA LEU A 68 4.15 16.07 19.13
C LEU A 68 3.72 14.86 19.97
N ALA A 69 4.40 14.59 21.08
CA ALA A 69 4.14 13.42 21.92
C ALA A 69 2.75 13.39 22.57
N THR A 70 2.03 14.51 22.63
CA THR A 70 0.65 14.57 23.12
C THR A 70 -0.36 14.16 22.04
N GLN A 71 -0.06 14.39 20.75
CA GLN A 71 -0.92 14.04 19.62
C GLN A 71 -0.58 12.67 19.00
N ILE A 72 0.68 12.23 19.07
CA ILE A 72 1.15 11.00 18.41
C ILE A 72 1.57 9.98 19.47
N GLN A 73 0.85 8.87 19.53
CA GLN A 73 1.13 7.75 20.43
C GLN A 73 1.96 6.69 19.71
N VAL A 74 3.22 6.50 20.12
CA VAL A 74 4.08 5.44 19.56
C VAL A 74 3.92 4.18 20.41
N ARG A 75 3.64 3.04 19.77
CA ARG A 75 3.35 1.77 20.46
C ARG A 75 4.15 0.62 19.87
N LEU A 76 4.72 -0.21 20.75
CA LEU A 76 5.39 -1.46 20.38
C LEU A 76 4.33 -2.58 20.31
N ALA A 77 3.89 -2.95 19.11
CA ALA A 77 2.86 -3.96 18.86
C ALA A 77 2.98 -4.56 17.44
N ASP A 78 2.50 -5.81 17.26
CA ASP A 78 2.41 -6.45 15.94
C ASP A 78 1.15 -5.97 15.19
N GLY A 79 1.36 -5.22 14.12
CA GLY A 79 0.30 -4.81 13.20
C GLY A 79 -0.79 -3.99 13.88
N LEU A 80 -2.05 -4.34 13.60
CA LEU A 80 -3.23 -3.64 14.12
C LEU A 80 -3.45 -3.80 15.64
N ALA A 81 -2.64 -4.61 16.33
CA ALA A 81 -2.64 -4.64 17.80
C ALA A 81 -2.16 -3.31 18.42
N ALA A 82 -1.52 -2.44 17.62
CA ALA A 82 -1.20 -1.08 18.04
C ALA A 82 -2.44 -0.23 18.32
N ILE A 83 -3.61 -0.58 17.78
CA ILE A 83 -4.85 0.19 17.90
C ILE A 83 -5.68 -0.30 19.09
N GLN A 84 -6.12 0.63 19.93
CA GLN A 84 -6.97 0.41 21.09
C GLN A 84 -8.35 1.04 20.87
N ALA A 85 -9.39 0.50 21.52
CA ALA A 85 -10.76 0.96 21.34
C ALA A 85 -10.96 2.46 21.64
N GLY A 86 -10.25 3.00 22.64
CA GLY A 86 -10.32 4.43 23.00
C GLY A 86 -9.71 5.37 21.98
N ASP A 87 -8.86 4.87 21.07
CA ASP A 87 -8.19 5.69 20.06
C ASP A 87 -9.15 6.24 19.02
N GLN A 88 -10.25 5.52 18.76
CA GLN A 88 -11.25 5.86 17.74
C GLN A 88 -10.62 6.06 16.35
N ILE A 89 -9.70 5.17 15.96
CA ILE A 89 -9.05 5.20 14.65
C ILE A 89 -10.08 4.97 13.54
N ASP A 90 -10.09 5.86 12.57
CA ASP A 90 -10.91 5.77 11.36
C ASP A 90 -10.10 5.56 10.09
N THR A 91 -8.79 5.82 10.11
CA THR A 91 -7.91 5.72 8.95
C THR A 91 -6.67 4.94 9.31
N VAL A 92 -6.34 3.93 8.52
CA VAL A 92 -5.12 3.12 8.71
C VAL A 92 -4.22 3.23 7.49
N VAL A 93 -2.94 3.50 7.74
CA VAL A 93 -1.86 3.45 6.75
C VAL A 93 -1.01 2.20 7.01
N ILE A 94 -0.71 1.44 5.96
CA ILE A 94 0.30 0.39 5.96
C ILE A 94 1.13 0.53 4.69
N ALA A 95 2.37 1.00 4.81
CA ALA A 95 3.23 1.34 3.67
C ALA A 95 4.60 0.67 3.76
N GLY A 96 5.25 0.46 2.62
CA GLY A 96 6.60 -0.09 2.55
C GLY A 96 6.72 -1.58 2.91
N MET A 97 5.64 -2.35 2.80
CA MET A 97 5.61 -3.79 3.13
C MET A 97 5.25 -4.64 1.92
N GLY A 98 5.60 -5.94 1.93
CA GLY A 98 5.13 -6.87 0.90
C GLY A 98 3.62 -7.14 1.03
N GLY A 99 2.91 -7.32 -0.09
CA GLY A 99 1.46 -7.49 -0.11
C GLY A 99 0.93 -8.65 0.73
N ILE A 100 1.67 -9.76 0.81
CA ILE A 100 1.36 -10.88 1.72
C ILE A 100 1.35 -10.42 3.18
N LEU A 101 2.35 -9.65 3.62
CA LEU A 101 2.43 -9.17 4.99
C LEU A 101 1.31 -8.16 5.30
N ILE A 102 1.01 -7.26 4.37
CA ILE A 102 -0.12 -6.32 4.50
C ILE A 102 -1.42 -7.10 4.70
N ARG A 103 -1.69 -8.09 3.82
CA ARG A 103 -2.86 -8.97 3.95
C ARG A 103 -2.92 -9.64 5.32
N ASP A 104 -1.80 -10.19 5.80
CA ASP A 104 -1.77 -10.93 7.07
C ASP A 104 -1.95 -10.02 8.29
N ILE A 105 -1.46 -8.77 8.23
CA ILE A 105 -1.73 -7.75 9.25
C ILE A 105 -3.23 -7.41 9.28
N LEU A 106 -3.82 -7.16 8.11
CA LEU A 106 -5.24 -6.82 7.99
C LEU A 106 -6.14 -7.99 8.45
N ALA A 107 -5.83 -9.21 8.03
CA ALA A 107 -6.58 -10.41 8.39
C ALA A 107 -6.57 -10.68 9.90
N ARG A 108 -5.42 -10.54 10.56
CA ARG A 108 -5.30 -10.72 12.02
C ARG A 108 -6.04 -9.63 12.80
N GLY A 109 -6.13 -8.40 12.25
CA GLY A 109 -6.79 -7.27 12.88
C GLY A 109 -8.24 -7.02 12.45
N TRP A 110 -8.93 -7.98 11.84
CA TRP A 110 -10.30 -7.83 11.32
C TRP A 110 -11.29 -7.15 12.29
N ARG A 111 -11.20 -7.45 13.59
CA ARG A 111 -12.07 -6.81 14.60
C ARG A 111 -11.84 -5.30 14.69
N THR A 112 -10.59 -4.87 14.65
CA THR A 112 -10.18 -3.46 14.66
C THR A 112 -10.68 -2.74 13.41
N LEU A 113 -10.68 -3.43 12.26
CA LEU A 113 -11.10 -2.85 10.99
C LEU A 113 -12.58 -2.48 10.92
N LYS A 114 -13.43 -2.99 11.82
CA LYS A 114 -14.86 -2.67 11.84
C LYS A 114 -15.18 -1.19 12.08
N THR A 115 -14.26 -0.46 12.71
CA THR A 115 -14.41 0.99 12.94
C THR A 115 -13.64 1.84 11.95
N VAL A 116 -12.81 1.21 11.11
CA VAL A 116 -11.97 1.89 10.13
C VAL A 116 -12.79 2.21 8.89
N LYS A 117 -12.77 3.48 8.49
CA LYS A 117 -13.46 4.02 7.32
C LYS A 117 -12.57 4.00 6.09
N ARG A 118 -11.25 4.09 6.25
CA ARG A 118 -10.30 4.11 5.13
C ARG A 118 -9.01 3.35 5.43
N LEU A 119 -8.59 2.57 4.44
CA LEU A 119 -7.27 1.96 4.34
C LEU A 119 -6.47 2.69 3.27
N VAL A 120 -5.23 3.06 3.58
CA VAL A 120 -4.25 3.54 2.61
C VAL A 120 -3.07 2.57 2.63
N LEU A 121 -2.95 1.76 1.59
CA LEU A 121 -2.04 0.63 1.54
C LEU A 121 -1.01 0.85 0.44
N GLU A 122 0.26 0.64 0.75
CA GLU A 122 1.36 0.77 -0.22
C GLU A 122 2.20 -0.52 -0.18
N PRO A 123 1.75 -1.57 -0.91
CA PRO A 123 2.54 -2.78 -1.10
C PRO A 123 3.74 -2.54 -2.01
N ASN A 124 4.94 -2.92 -1.56
CA ASN A 124 6.16 -2.90 -2.39
C ASN A 124 6.12 -3.93 -3.53
N VAL A 125 5.38 -5.03 -3.32
CA VAL A 125 5.21 -6.16 -4.24
C VAL A 125 3.87 -6.85 -3.94
N GLN A 126 3.37 -7.63 -4.90
CA GLN A 126 2.17 -8.47 -4.72
C GLN A 126 0.91 -7.65 -4.40
N GLU A 127 0.73 -6.58 -5.18
CA GLU A 127 -0.40 -5.66 -5.10
C GLU A 127 -1.73 -6.39 -5.35
N ASP A 128 -1.70 -7.40 -6.23
CA ASP A 128 -2.80 -8.32 -6.53
C ASP A 128 -3.32 -9.08 -5.30
N VAL A 129 -2.42 -9.51 -4.41
CA VAL A 129 -2.77 -10.15 -3.14
C VAL A 129 -3.57 -9.20 -2.25
N VAL A 130 -3.16 -7.93 -2.19
CA VAL A 130 -3.86 -6.90 -1.40
C VAL A 130 -5.24 -6.63 -2.01
N ARG A 131 -5.35 -6.41 -3.33
CA ARG A 131 -6.63 -6.17 -4.01
C ARG A 131 -7.61 -7.33 -3.83
N THR A 132 -7.12 -8.56 -3.92
CA THR A 132 -7.93 -9.76 -3.74
C THR A 132 -8.49 -9.84 -2.32
N TRP A 133 -7.64 -9.59 -1.32
CA TRP A 133 -8.08 -9.58 0.08
C TRP A 133 -9.12 -8.50 0.35
N LEU A 134 -8.90 -7.28 -0.18
CA LEU A 134 -9.86 -6.19 -0.04
C LEU A 134 -11.24 -6.58 -0.58
N ALA A 135 -11.31 -7.14 -1.78
CA ALA A 135 -12.58 -7.60 -2.36
C ALA A 135 -13.26 -8.67 -1.50
N GLN A 136 -12.50 -9.67 -1.04
CA GLN A 136 -13.00 -10.75 -0.18
C GLN A 136 -13.53 -10.25 1.17
N GLN A 137 -13.01 -9.13 1.66
CA GLN A 137 -13.37 -8.53 2.93
C GLN A 137 -14.34 -7.34 2.79
N GLN A 138 -14.95 -7.18 1.62
CA GLN A 138 -15.90 -6.11 1.30
C GLN A 138 -15.32 -4.69 1.49
N PHE A 139 -14.06 -4.51 1.09
CA PHE A 139 -13.46 -3.20 0.92
C PHE A 139 -13.40 -2.85 -0.57
N THR A 140 -14.05 -1.76 -0.96
CA THR A 140 -13.98 -1.23 -2.32
C THR A 140 -12.77 -0.33 -2.44
N ILE A 141 -11.94 -0.57 -3.46
CA ILE A 141 -10.87 0.34 -3.88
C ILE A 141 -11.52 1.60 -4.46
N VAL A 142 -11.34 2.73 -3.77
CA VAL A 142 -11.92 4.03 -4.13
C VAL A 142 -10.95 4.93 -4.88
N ALA A 143 -9.64 4.68 -4.75
CA ALA A 143 -8.60 5.37 -5.50
C ALA A 143 -7.33 4.52 -5.55
N GLU A 144 -6.52 4.74 -6.58
CA GLU A 144 -5.16 4.23 -6.65
C GLU A 144 -4.23 5.31 -7.19
N SER A 145 -2.94 5.21 -6.85
CA SER A 145 -1.90 6.03 -7.42
C SER A 145 -0.69 5.17 -7.73
N ILE A 146 0.07 5.56 -8.75
CA ILE A 146 1.34 4.93 -9.10
C ILE A 146 2.37 6.00 -9.35
N LEU A 147 3.55 5.85 -8.76
CA LEU A 147 4.64 6.79 -8.88
C LEU A 147 5.99 6.10 -8.95
N ARG A 148 7.00 6.83 -9.41
CA ARG A 148 8.40 6.38 -9.43
C ARG A 148 9.26 7.29 -8.57
N GLU A 149 10.04 6.69 -7.67
CA GLU A 149 11.01 7.36 -6.80
C GLU A 149 12.24 6.46 -6.66
N ASP A 150 13.45 7.02 -6.79
CA ASP A 150 14.74 6.30 -6.67
C ASP A 150 14.80 4.95 -7.42
N ASN A 151 14.36 4.95 -8.68
CA ASN A 151 14.26 3.77 -9.56
C ASN A 151 13.27 2.67 -9.13
N HIS A 152 12.49 2.90 -8.10
CA HIS A 152 11.41 2.01 -7.68
C HIS A 152 10.06 2.57 -8.11
N THR A 153 9.15 1.67 -8.48
CA THR A 153 7.76 2.00 -8.80
C THR A 153 6.88 1.55 -7.65
N TYR A 154 6.05 2.44 -7.13
CA TYR A 154 5.20 2.22 -5.98
C TYR A 154 3.73 2.37 -6.38
N GLU A 155 2.88 1.46 -5.92
CA GLU A 155 1.43 1.54 -6.06
C GLU A 155 0.80 1.80 -4.69
N ILE A 156 -0.10 2.77 -4.64
CA ILE A 156 -0.91 3.08 -3.46
C ILE A 156 -2.34 2.68 -3.76
N ILE A 157 -2.93 1.88 -2.89
CA ILE A 157 -4.29 1.37 -2.97
C ILE A 157 -5.08 1.98 -1.81
N VAL A 158 -6.13 2.74 -2.12
CA VAL A 158 -7.03 3.32 -1.13
C VAL A 158 -8.35 2.58 -1.16
N ALA A 159 -8.78 2.08 -0.01
CA ALA A 159 -9.99 1.28 0.08
C ALA A 159 -10.86 1.67 1.27
N GLU A 160 -12.17 1.52 1.12
CA GLU A 160 -13.18 1.85 2.12
C GLU A 160 -14.17 0.68 2.27
N PRO A 161 -14.78 0.49 3.45
CA PRO A 161 -15.82 -0.53 3.64
C PRO A 161 -16.97 -0.35 2.64
N SER A 162 -17.51 -1.47 2.16
CA SER A 162 -18.59 -1.50 1.18
C SER A 162 -19.75 -2.35 1.69
N ASP A 163 -20.95 -1.76 1.67
CA ASP A 163 -22.19 -2.49 1.93
C ASP A 163 -22.63 -3.35 0.74
N GLN A 164 -22.01 -3.14 -0.43
CA GLN A 164 -22.27 -3.90 -1.65
C GLN A 164 -21.17 -4.94 -1.91
N PRO A 165 -21.50 -6.08 -2.56
CA PRO A 165 -20.49 -7.05 -2.98
C PRO A 165 -19.42 -6.43 -3.87
N VAL A 166 -18.16 -6.62 -3.50
CA VAL A 166 -17.00 -6.11 -4.24
C VAL A 166 -16.48 -7.21 -5.14
N ASN A 167 -16.56 -7.01 -6.46
CA ASN A 167 -16.12 -7.98 -7.45
C ASN A 167 -15.18 -7.29 -8.45
N TYR A 168 -13.97 -7.82 -8.57
CA TYR A 168 -12.98 -7.35 -9.55
C TYR A 168 -12.70 -8.43 -10.57
N THR A 169 -12.50 -8.03 -11.83
CA THR A 169 -11.98 -8.94 -12.85
C THR A 169 -10.53 -9.32 -12.55
N THR A 170 -10.03 -10.40 -13.15
CA THR A 170 -8.62 -10.78 -13.03
C THR A 170 -7.68 -9.65 -13.46
N GLN A 171 -8.06 -8.87 -14.48
CA GLN A 171 -7.30 -7.69 -14.90
C GLN A 171 -7.34 -6.59 -13.82
N GLN A 172 -8.50 -6.31 -13.21
CA GLN A 172 -8.59 -5.28 -12.15
C GLN A 172 -7.78 -5.67 -10.91
N ILE A 173 -7.75 -6.95 -10.55
CA ILE A 173 -6.88 -7.46 -9.48
C ILE A 173 -5.39 -7.27 -9.82
N LYS A 174 -4.99 -7.58 -11.05
CA LYS A 174 -3.59 -7.53 -11.46
C LYS A 174 -3.08 -6.11 -11.67
N PHE A 175 -3.83 -5.29 -12.39
CA PHE A 175 -3.40 -4.00 -12.89
C PHE A 175 -3.92 -2.82 -12.05
N GLY A 176 -4.91 -3.05 -11.19
CA GLY A 176 -5.59 -2.00 -10.45
C GLY A 176 -6.75 -1.38 -11.25
N PRO A 177 -7.99 -1.38 -10.72
CA PRO A 177 -9.15 -0.86 -11.43
C PRO A 177 -9.03 0.63 -11.77
N HIS A 178 -8.39 1.44 -10.93
CA HIS A 178 -8.21 2.88 -11.18
C HIS A 178 -6.94 3.14 -11.98
N LEU A 179 -5.88 2.36 -11.75
CA LEU A 179 -4.63 2.51 -12.49
C LEU A 179 -4.79 2.18 -13.99
N MET A 180 -5.53 1.10 -14.31
CA MET A 180 -5.82 0.74 -15.71
C MET A 180 -6.70 1.78 -16.42
N GLN A 181 -7.52 2.53 -15.68
CA GLN A 181 -8.33 3.59 -16.26
C GLN A 181 -7.49 4.86 -16.46
N ALA A 182 -6.61 5.17 -15.52
CA ALA A 182 -5.79 6.37 -15.55
C ALA A 182 -4.65 6.30 -16.58
N GLN A 183 -4.13 5.11 -16.89
CA GLN A 183 -3.09 4.88 -17.91
C GLN A 183 -1.91 5.86 -17.82
N SER A 184 -1.45 6.18 -16.60
CA SER A 184 -0.37 7.16 -16.42
C SER A 184 0.93 6.71 -17.11
N PRO A 185 1.84 7.64 -17.47
CA PRO A 185 3.13 7.26 -18.05
C PRO A 185 3.93 6.29 -17.17
N VAL A 186 3.81 6.39 -15.84
CA VAL A 186 4.47 5.47 -14.90
C VAL A 186 3.84 4.07 -14.95
N PHE A 187 2.50 4.00 -15.05
CA PHE A 187 1.77 2.75 -15.25
C PHE A 187 2.19 2.05 -16.54
N GLN A 188 2.16 2.79 -17.67
CA GLN A 188 2.56 2.25 -18.95
C GLN A 188 4.01 1.76 -18.92
N ALA A 189 4.93 2.54 -18.34
CA ALA A 189 6.32 2.16 -18.22
C ALA A 189 6.53 0.90 -17.36
N LYS A 190 5.80 0.74 -16.25
CA LYS A 190 5.84 -0.48 -15.40
C LYS A 190 5.49 -1.71 -16.22
N TRP A 191 4.35 -1.68 -16.93
CA TRP A 191 3.85 -2.85 -17.63
C TRP A 191 4.56 -3.12 -18.95
N GLN A 192 5.04 -2.09 -19.65
CA GLN A 192 5.96 -2.27 -20.80
C GLN A 192 7.27 -2.94 -20.35
N HIS A 193 7.84 -2.52 -19.22
CA HIS A 193 9.03 -3.16 -18.66
C HIS A 193 8.77 -4.63 -18.29
N GLN A 194 7.62 -4.94 -17.70
CA GLN A 194 7.23 -6.32 -17.40
C GLN A 194 7.07 -7.15 -18.67
N LEU A 195 6.42 -6.62 -19.70
CA LEU A 195 6.26 -7.27 -21.01
C LEU A 195 7.62 -7.64 -21.63
N LEU A 196 8.56 -6.68 -21.67
CA LEU A 196 9.91 -6.90 -22.19
C LEU A 196 10.67 -7.93 -21.36
N THR A 197 10.51 -7.89 -20.04
CA THR A 197 11.12 -8.86 -19.12
C THR A 197 10.61 -10.27 -19.41
N ASN A 198 9.30 -10.44 -19.57
CA ASN A 198 8.67 -11.71 -19.90
C ASN A 198 9.12 -12.23 -21.26
N GLN A 199 9.19 -11.37 -22.29
CA GLN A 199 9.68 -11.74 -23.62
C GLN A 199 11.12 -12.25 -23.57
N ARG A 200 12.00 -11.62 -22.78
CA ARG A 200 13.37 -12.09 -22.58
C ARG A 200 13.41 -13.45 -21.88
N ILE A 201 12.55 -13.67 -20.88
CA ILE A 201 12.46 -14.97 -20.19
C ILE A 201 11.99 -16.05 -21.17
N LEU A 202 10.98 -15.77 -22.00
CA LEU A 202 10.47 -16.69 -23.02
C LEU A 202 11.56 -17.05 -24.04
N ALA A 203 12.32 -16.07 -24.55
CA ALA A 203 13.42 -16.30 -25.48
C ALA A 203 14.50 -17.22 -24.88
N ASN A 204 14.85 -17.03 -23.60
CA ASN A 204 15.81 -17.88 -22.91
C ASN A 204 15.27 -19.31 -22.69
N LEU A 205 13.98 -19.44 -22.35
CA LEU A 205 13.34 -20.76 -22.17
C LEU A 205 13.24 -21.55 -23.47
N ALA A 206 13.07 -20.88 -24.62
CA ALA A 206 13.05 -21.54 -25.93
C ALA A 206 14.36 -22.25 -26.30
N GLN A 207 15.47 -21.86 -25.66
CA GLN A 207 16.80 -22.47 -25.86
C GLN A 207 17.13 -23.55 -24.81
N ALA A 208 16.27 -23.77 -23.81
CA ALA A 208 16.50 -24.72 -22.73
C ALA A 208 16.14 -26.15 -23.13
N GLN A 209 16.92 -27.14 -22.65
CA GLN A 209 16.64 -28.56 -22.93
C GLN A 209 15.37 -29.08 -22.23
N ASN A 210 15.04 -28.52 -21.05
CA ASN A 210 13.84 -28.85 -20.29
C ASN A 210 12.97 -27.59 -20.15
N VAL A 211 11.92 -27.52 -20.96
CA VAL A 211 11.07 -26.35 -21.05
C VAL A 211 9.83 -26.53 -20.14
N PRO A 212 9.68 -25.73 -19.08
CA PRO A 212 8.50 -25.79 -18.22
C PRO A 212 7.29 -25.17 -18.93
N GLN A 213 6.50 -25.99 -19.63
CA GLN A 213 5.36 -25.54 -20.45
C GLN A 213 4.34 -24.68 -19.67
N ALA A 214 4.06 -25.04 -18.42
CA ALA A 214 3.16 -24.26 -17.57
C ALA A 214 3.67 -22.83 -17.32
N LYS A 215 5.00 -22.64 -17.22
CA LYS A 215 5.60 -21.32 -17.05
C LYS A 215 5.54 -20.49 -18.33
N ILE A 216 5.71 -21.12 -19.50
CA ILE A 216 5.54 -20.45 -20.80
C ILE A 216 4.11 -19.95 -20.94
N ALA A 217 3.12 -20.83 -20.76
CA ALA A 217 1.71 -20.47 -20.90
C ALA A 217 1.30 -19.34 -19.94
N ALA A 218 1.82 -19.33 -18.70
CA ALA A 218 1.58 -18.26 -17.75
C ALA A 218 2.16 -16.91 -18.21
N LEU A 219 3.40 -16.90 -18.73
CA LEU A 219 4.04 -15.70 -19.26
C LEU A 219 3.35 -15.17 -20.52
N GLU A 220 2.92 -16.06 -21.42
CA GLU A 220 2.18 -15.69 -22.64
C GLU A 220 0.81 -15.09 -22.30
N THR A 221 0.09 -15.72 -21.37
CA THR A 221 -1.19 -15.19 -20.86
C THR A 221 -1.00 -13.82 -20.22
N GLU A 222 0.03 -13.64 -19.39
CA GLU A 222 0.35 -12.35 -18.79
C GLU A 222 0.70 -11.29 -19.85
N ASN A 223 1.49 -11.65 -20.86
CA ASN A 223 1.84 -10.74 -21.95
C ASN A 223 0.59 -10.30 -22.72
N GLN A 224 -0.33 -11.22 -23.01
CA GLN A 224 -1.59 -10.90 -23.65
C GLN A 224 -2.40 -9.91 -22.79
N GLN A 225 -2.55 -10.18 -21.49
CA GLN A 225 -3.25 -9.29 -20.56
C GLN A 225 -2.62 -7.90 -20.50
N ILE A 226 -1.28 -7.81 -20.48
CA ILE A 226 -0.57 -6.52 -20.49
C ILE A 226 -0.86 -5.77 -21.80
N MET A 227 -0.81 -6.45 -22.95
CA MET A 227 -1.08 -5.81 -24.24
C MET A 227 -2.51 -5.32 -24.36
N GLU A 228 -3.49 -6.09 -23.87
CA GLU A 228 -4.90 -5.70 -23.82
C GLU A 228 -5.09 -4.44 -22.98
N VAL A 229 -4.47 -4.37 -21.80
CA VAL A 229 -4.61 -3.22 -20.91
C VAL A 229 -3.87 -1.98 -21.42
N LEU A 230 -2.77 -2.14 -22.16
CA LEU A 230 -1.99 -0.99 -22.68
C LEU A 230 -2.51 -0.45 -24.02
N HIS A 231 -3.24 -1.26 -24.81
CA HIS A 231 -3.63 -0.89 -26.18
C HIS A 231 -5.11 -1.11 -26.52
N GLY A 232 -5.92 -1.64 -25.60
CA GLY A 232 -7.36 -1.84 -25.77
C GLY A 232 -8.16 -0.69 -25.20
#